data_AF-D7BYS8-F1
#
_entry.id   AF-D7BYS8-F1
#
_cell.length_a   1.000
_cell.length_b   1.000
_cell.length_c   1.000
_cell.angle_alpha   90.00
_cell.angle_beta   90.00
_cell.angle_gamma   90.00
#
_symmetry.space_group_name_H-M   'P 1'
#
loop_
_entity.id
_entity.type
_entity.pdbx_description
1 polymer ?
#
loop_
_entity_poly.entity_id
_entity_poly.type
_entity_poly.pdbx_seq_one_letter_code
_entity_poly.pdbx_strand_id
1 'polypeptide(L)'
;MIPATSANPTEHLQTIINRWADLQDALSARQTTTWPPVMGIVHLVHDDERAAHTAERLDTAPDAPGNRPVPLDLGIYDTMRAIEQDLVELADQTAALIQRSPMSYAPRDWPAADRARRNQLAAADARGLRRWRYTGQRSAPYAAAWLAARLHGQPGPFDRLTDGWRHRITAIAATTADRVDRALGTARRRTAVPPSTGRAPCAAGSWRSTAATANRRSCGAKAAVAPGIHPKRS
;
A
#
# COMPACT_ATOMS: atom_id res chain seq x y z
N MET A 1 -12.38 -27.96 10.02
CA MET A 1 -12.73 -26.52 10.15
C MET A 1 -11.51 -25.84 10.74
N ILE A 2 -10.70 -25.17 9.92
CA ILE A 2 -9.51 -24.44 10.39
C ILE A 2 -9.99 -23.04 10.77
N PRO A 3 -9.81 -22.57 12.01
CA PRO A 3 -10.13 -21.20 12.34
C PRO A 3 -9.23 -20.30 11.47
N ALA A 4 -9.84 -19.42 10.67
CA ALA A 4 -9.10 -18.33 10.06
C ALA A 4 -8.44 -17.56 11.21
N THR A 5 -7.12 -17.60 11.29
CA THR A 5 -6.32 -16.82 12.24
C THR A 5 -6.76 -15.38 12.10
N SER A 6 -7.57 -14.89 13.04
CA SER A 6 -7.92 -13.49 13.15
C SER A 6 -6.64 -12.76 13.52
N ALA A 7 -5.91 -12.32 12.50
CA ALA A 7 -4.69 -11.55 12.64
C ALA A 7 -4.97 -10.38 13.60
N ASN A 8 -4.10 -10.24 14.60
CA ASN A 8 -4.31 -9.29 15.67
C ASN A 8 -4.17 -7.87 15.06
N PRO A 9 -5.08 -6.92 15.32
CA PRO A 9 -4.96 -5.56 14.78
C PRO A 9 -3.61 -4.90 15.08
N THR A 10 -3.02 -5.24 16.23
CA THR A 10 -1.66 -4.80 16.58
C THR A 10 -0.62 -5.34 15.60
N GLU A 11 -0.73 -6.60 15.16
CA GLU A 11 0.23 -7.22 14.22
C GLU A 11 0.22 -6.49 12.88
N HIS A 12 -0.96 -6.09 12.39
CA HIS A 12 -1.05 -5.29 11.15
C HIS A 12 -0.36 -3.93 11.30
N LEU A 13 -0.58 -3.23 12.42
CA LEU A 13 0.09 -1.94 12.68
C LEU A 13 1.60 -2.11 12.86
N GLN A 14 2.04 -3.16 13.54
CA GLN A 14 3.46 -3.51 13.68
C GLN A 14 4.09 -3.84 12.32
N THR A 15 3.36 -4.56 11.47
CA THR A 15 3.81 -4.85 10.10
C THR A 15 4.06 -3.57 9.33
N ILE A 16 3.14 -2.60 9.40
CA ILE A 16 3.32 -1.29 8.76
C ILE A 16 4.56 -0.57 9.31
N ILE A 17 4.73 -0.53 10.64
CA ILE A 17 5.90 0.12 11.28
C ILE A 17 7.20 -0.50 10.79
N ASN A 18 7.29 -1.83 10.78
CA ASN A 18 8.51 -2.56 10.43
C ASN A 18 8.82 -2.49 8.94
N ARG A 19 7.79 -2.51 8.07
CA ARG A 19 7.93 -2.52 6.61
C ARG A 19 8.05 -1.12 6.00
N TRP A 20 7.90 -0.06 6.79
CA TRP A 20 8.01 1.31 6.28
C TRP A 20 9.41 1.63 5.75
N ALA A 21 10.46 1.13 6.41
CA ALA A 21 11.84 1.27 5.92
C ALA A 21 12.03 0.55 4.57
N ASP A 22 11.51 -0.68 4.45
CA ASP A 22 11.56 -1.43 3.18
C ASP A 22 10.87 -0.67 2.03
N LEU A 23 9.78 0.07 2.32
CA LEU A 23 9.11 0.92 1.33
C LEU A 23 9.95 2.15 0.95
N GLN A 24 10.66 2.75 1.90
CA GLN A 24 11.59 3.86 1.63
C GLN A 24 12.79 3.41 0.79
N ASP A 25 13.30 2.20 1.05
CA ASP A 25 14.35 1.59 0.26
C ASP A 25 13.85 1.28 -1.16
N ALA A 26 12.64 0.73 -1.29
CA ALA A 26 12.03 0.45 -2.59
C ALA A 26 11.72 1.73 -3.40
N LEU A 27 11.38 2.84 -2.72
CA LEU A 27 11.21 4.15 -3.34
C LEU A 27 12.52 4.66 -3.96
N SER A 28 13.64 4.36 -3.29
CA SER A 28 14.99 4.78 -3.69
C SER A 28 15.63 3.83 -4.70
N ALA A 29 15.05 2.63 -4.89
CA ALA A 29 15.52 1.65 -5.84
C ALA A 29 15.28 2.13 -7.28
N ARG A 30 16.38 2.28 -8.04
CA ARG A 30 16.35 2.72 -9.43
C ARG A 30 15.47 1.80 -10.28
N GLN A 31 14.49 2.36 -10.97
CA GLN A 31 13.75 1.65 -12.01
C GLN A 31 14.67 1.40 -13.21
N THR A 32 15.23 0.20 -13.32
CA THR A 32 15.94 -0.23 -14.53
C THR A 32 14.92 -0.69 -15.56
N THR A 33 14.11 0.24 -16.07
CA THR A 33 13.21 -0.05 -17.19
C THR A 33 14.05 0.04 -18.47
N THR A 34 14.67 -1.07 -18.87
CA THR A 34 15.33 -1.16 -20.18
C THR A 34 14.28 -1.05 -21.26
N TRP A 35 14.20 0.13 -21.88
CA TRP A 35 13.32 0.44 -23.00
C TRP A 35 14.18 0.85 -24.22
N PRO A 36 13.80 0.47 -25.46
CA PRO A 36 12.64 -0.33 -25.83
C PRO A 36 12.84 -1.82 -25.52
N PRO A 37 11.76 -2.59 -25.32
CA PRO A 37 11.87 -4.05 -25.24
C PRO A 37 12.54 -4.55 -26.53
N VAL A 38 13.45 -5.53 -26.40
CA VAL A 38 14.07 -6.24 -27.53
C VAL A 38 13.02 -7.16 -28.17
N MET A 39 11.93 -6.58 -28.64
CA MET A 39 11.03 -7.18 -29.60
C MET A 39 11.49 -6.62 -30.94
N GLY A 40 11.94 -7.49 -31.84
CA GLY A 40 12.55 -7.18 -33.14
C GLY A 40 11.65 -6.44 -34.13
N ILE A 41 11.14 -5.28 -33.74
CA ILE A 41 10.48 -4.32 -34.61
C ILE A 41 11.60 -3.50 -35.24
N VAL A 42 11.95 -3.85 -36.47
CA VAL A 42 12.78 -3.01 -37.33
C VAL A 42 11.96 -1.76 -37.64
N HIS A 43 12.10 -0.71 -36.83
CA HIS A 43 11.59 0.60 -37.20
C HIS A 43 12.42 1.11 -38.40
N LEU A 44 11.74 1.33 -39.52
CA LEU A 44 12.27 2.05 -40.69
C LEU A 44 12.37 3.54 -40.32
N VAL A 45 13.30 3.88 -39.43
CA VAL A 45 13.66 5.27 -39.12
C VAL A 45 14.63 5.76 -40.20
N HIS A 46 14.36 6.91 -40.79
CA HIS A 46 15.25 7.56 -41.77
C HIS A 46 16.61 7.88 -41.11
N ASP A 47 17.70 7.85 -41.86
CA ASP A 47 19.06 7.94 -41.29
C ASP A 47 19.31 9.28 -40.55
N ASP A 48 18.61 10.35 -40.93
CA ASP A 48 18.66 11.66 -40.26
C ASP A 48 17.98 11.63 -38.88
N GLU A 49 16.84 10.94 -38.76
CA GLU A 49 16.14 10.76 -37.48
C GLU A 49 16.92 9.79 -36.56
N ARG A 50 17.63 8.80 -37.12
CA ARG A 50 18.56 7.96 -36.37
C ARG A 50 19.69 8.78 -35.77
N ALA A 51 20.28 9.71 -36.53
CA ALA A 51 21.35 10.59 -36.05
C ALA A 51 20.86 11.53 -34.94
N ALA A 52 19.65 12.07 -35.08
CA ALA A 52 19.04 12.90 -34.03
C ALA A 52 18.75 12.10 -32.75
N HIS A 53 18.20 10.88 -32.87
CA HIS A 53 17.94 10.01 -31.72
C HIS A 53 19.22 9.46 -31.09
N THR A 54 20.29 9.18 -31.85
CA THR A 54 21.58 8.80 -31.26
C THR A 54 22.24 9.97 -30.54
N ALA A 55 22.13 11.19 -31.05
CA ALA A 55 22.60 12.39 -30.36
C ALA A 55 21.85 12.64 -29.04
N GLU A 56 20.52 12.53 -29.04
CA GLU A 56 19.68 12.65 -27.83
C GLU A 56 19.98 11.53 -26.81
N ARG A 57 20.26 10.32 -27.29
CA ARG A 57 20.72 9.19 -26.45
C ARG A 57 22.12 9.40 -25.87
N LEU A 58 23.03 10.05 -26.58
CA LEU A 58 24.38 10.34 -26.09
C LEU A 58 24.32 11.37 -24.95
N ASP A 59 23.41 12.34 -25.03
CA ASP A 59 23.17 13.30 -23.94
C ASP A 59 22.47 12.63 -22.73
N THR A 60 21.63 11.63 -23.01
CA THR A 60 20.97 10.78 -22.00
C THR A 60 21.85 9.60 -21.52
N ALA A 61 23.08 9.46 -22.03
CA ALA A 61 23.96 8.34 -21.71
C ALA A 61 24.31 8.29 -20.23
N PRO A 62 24.43 7.11 -19.60
CA PRO A 62 24.70 6.98 -18.17
C PRO A 62 25.98 7.71 -17.73
N ASP A 63 26.94 7.89 -18.63
CA ASP A 63 28.24 8.54 -18.40
C ASP A 63 28.24 10.05 -18.67
N ALA A 64 27.11 10.65 -19.07
CA ALA A 64 27.05 12.09 -19.33
C ALA A 64 27.11 12.91 -18.02
N PRO A 65 28.03 13.88 -17.91
CA PRO A 65 28.22 14.66 -16.68
C PRO A 65 27.12 15.71 -16.50
N GLY A 66 26.15 15.41 -15.63
CA GLY A 66 25.08 16.33 -15.24
C GLY A 66 24.42 15.92 -13.91
N ASN A 67 23.94 16.91 -13.15
CA ASN A 67 23.17 16.67 -11.93
C ASN A 67 21.80 16.07 -12.31
N ARG A 68 21.63 14.76 -12.19
CA ARG A 68 20.39 14.07 -12.54
C ARG A 68 19.52 13.84 -11.30
N PRO A 69 18.21 14.16 -11.34
CA PRO A 69 17.29 13.74 -10.30
C PRO A 69 17.17 12.20 -10.30
N VAL A 70 17.13 11.62 -9.11
CA VAL A 70 16.90 10.18 -8.91
C VAL A 70 15.49 9.85 -9.41
N PRO A 71 15.29 8.90 -10.35
CA PRO A 71 13.96 8.49 -10.75
C PRO A 71 13.32 7.65 -9.63
N LEU A 72 12.51 8.31 -8.81
CA LEU A 72 11.72 7.69 -7.73
C LEU A 72 10.57 6.85 -8.33
N ASP A 73 10.21 5.74 -7.68
CA ASP A 73 8.99 5.01 -8.03
C ASP A 73 7.74 5.76 -7.55
N LEU A 74 7.13 6.52 -8.47
CA LEU A 74 5.91 7.30 -8.22
C LEU A 74 4.76 6.42 -7.72
N GLY A 75 4.64 5.18 -8.20
CA GLY A 75 3.56 4.28 -7.75
C GLY A 75 3.72 3.85 -6.29
N ILE A 76 4.96 3.62 -5.85
CA ILE A 76 5.27 3.36 -4.44
C ILE A 76 5.03 4.62 -3.61
N TYR A 77 5.47 5.79 -4.09
CA TYR A 77 5.27 7.07 -3.43
C TYR A 77 3.78 7.38 -3.20
N ASP A 78 2.95 7.22 -4.23
CA ASP A 78 1.50 7.46 -4.14
C ASP A 78 0.84 6.50 -3.14
N THR A 79 1.29 5.24 -3.13
CA THR A 79 0.82 4.24 -2.15
C THR A 79 1.22 4.63 -0.73
N MET A 80 2.47 5.06 -0.52
CA MET A 80 2.94 5.55 0.79
C MET A 80 2.13 6.76 1.25
N ARG A 81 1.83 7.72 0.36
CA ARG A 81 1.03 8.90 0.69
C ARG A 81 -0.42 8.56 1.03
N ALA A 82 -1.05 7.67 0.28
CA ALA A 82 -2.40 7.21 0.58
C ALA A 82 -2.46 6.51 1.95
N ILE A 83 -1.49 5.65 2.25
CA ILE A 83 -1.37 4.96 3.54
C ILE A 83 -1.17 5.95 4.69
N GLU A 84 -0.28 6.93 4.51
CA GLU A 84 -0.02 7.97 5.51
C GLU A 84 -1.28 8.77 5.81
N GLN A 85 -2.00 9.20 4.78
CA GLN A 85 -3.24 9.94 4.93
C GLN A 85 -4.29 9.12 5.69
N ASP A 86 -4.53 7.86 5.28
CA ASP A 86 -5.53 6.99 5.93
C ASP A 86 -5.23 6.79 7.43
N LEU A 87 -3.97 6.55 7.79
CA LEU A 87 -3.56 6.32 9.18
C LEU A 87 -3.59 7.59 10.02
N VAL A 88 -3.13 8.71 9.46
CA VAL A 88 -3.13 10.01 10.15
C VAL A 88 -4.56 10.49 10.38
N GLU A 89 -5.44 10.35 9.39
CA GLU A 89 -6.85 10.68 9.52
C GLU A 89 -7.54 9.78 10.56
N LEU A 90 -7.25 8.48 10.55
CA LEU A 90 -7.76 7.56 11.57
C LEU A 90 -7.28 7.93 12.98
N ALA A 91 -6.01 8.34 13.11
CA ALA A 91 -5.46 8.81 14.39
C ALA A 91 -6.15 10.11 14.84
N ASP A 92 -6.41 11.06 13.95
CA ASP A 92 -7.16 12.28 14.24
C ASP A 92 -8.58 11.97 14.73
N GLN A 93 -9.33 11.15 13.98
CA GLN A 93 -10.70 10.76 14.35
C GLN A 93 -10.72 10.07 15.71
N THR A 94 -9.79 9.14 15.94
CA THR A 94 -9.70 8.41 17.20
C THR A 94 -9.33 9.36 18.34
N ALA A 95 -8.34 10.25 18.15
CA ALA A 95 -7.91 11.22 19.14
C ALA A 95 -9.03 12.20 19.49
N ALA A 96 -9.78 12.69 18.51
CA ALA A 96 -10.92 13.58 18.75
C ALA A 96 -12.00 12.95 19.66
N LEU A 97 -12.09 11.61 19.66
CA LEU A 97 -13.08 10.87 20.44
C LEU A 97 -12.60 10.48 21.83
N ILE A 98 -11.36 9.98 21.94
CA ILE A 98 -10.88 9.39 23.20
C ILE A 98 -9.94 10.29 23.98
N GLN A 99 -9.31 11.29 23.33
CA GLN A 99 -8.32 12.12 24.00
C GLN A 99 -9.01 13.19 24.83
N ARG A 100 -8.80 13.15 26.14
CA ARG A 100 -9.37 14.16 27.06
C ARG A 100 -8.71 15.51 26.81
N SER A 101 -9.47 16.59 27.03
CA SER A 101 -8.92 17.95 26.99
C SER A 101 -7.69 18.09 27.89
N PRO A 102 -6.66 18.85 27.47
CA PRO A 102 -5.54 19.18 28.33
C PRO A 102 -6.00 19.82 29.62
N MET A 103 -5.31 19.53 30.71
CA MET A 103 -5.59 20.14 32.01
C MET A 103 -5.47 21.67 31.92
N SER A 104 -6.49 22.39 32.40
CA SER A 104 -6.47 23.85 32.44
C SER A 104 -5.52 24.36 33.53
N TYR A 105 -4.91 25.52 33.26
CA TYR A 105 -4.18 26.27 34.28
C TYR A 105 -5.09 26.67 35.43
N ALA A 106 -4.50 26.82 36.62
CA ALA A 106 -5.23 27.27 37.79
C ALA A 106 -5.63 28.76 37.66
N PRO A 107 -6.82 29.13 38.17
CA PRO A 107 -7.25 30.52 38.30
C PRO A 107 -6.26 31.40 39.10
N ARG A 108 -6.31 32.71 38.89
CA ARG A 108 -5.35 33.65 39.52
C ARG A 108 -5.59 33.86 41.01
N ASP A 109 -6.82 33.69 41.47
CA ASP A 109 -7.31 33.81 42.85
C ASP A 109 -6.88 32.64 43.75
N TRP A 110 -6.32 31.58 43.19
CA TRP A 110 -5.77 30.48 43.98
C TRP A 110 -4.48 30.87 44.72
N PRO A 111 -4.23 30.28 45.91
CA PRO A 111 -2.96 30.42 46.61
C PRO A 111 -1.76 30.16 45.70
N ALA A 112 -0.73 31.00 45.79
CA ALA A 112 0.38 31.00 44.82
C ALA A 112 1.09 29.64 44.70
N ALA A 113 1.28 28.93 45.82
CA ALA A 113 1.91 27.61 45.84
C ALA A 113 1.06 26.54 45.14
N ASP A 114 -0.25 26.51 45.38
CA ASP A 114 -1.16 25.54 44.75
C ASP A 114 -1.38 25.86 43.28
N ARG A 115 -1.47 27.14 42.93
CA ARG A 115 -1.50 27.61 41.54
C ARG A 115 -0.24 27.18 40.80
N ALA A 116 0.95 27.37 41.39
CA ALA A 116 2.20 26.94 40.79
C ALA A 116 2.24 25.42 40.58
N ARG A 117 1.84 24.63 41.59
CA ARG A 117 1.76 23.16 41.49
C ARG A 117 0.83 22.72 40.35
N ARG A 118 -0.38 23.28 40.28
CA ARG A 118 -1.34 22.93 39.23
C ARG A 118 -0.88 23.37 37.84
N ASN A 119 -0.27 24.54 37.73
CA ASN A 119 0.28 25.04 36.47
C ASN A 119 1.44 24.16 35.96
N GLN A 120 2.28 23.63 36.85
CA GLN A 120 3.32 22.67 36.48
C GLN A 120 2.72 21.37 35.95
N LEU A 121 1.67 20.84 36.61
CA LEU A 121 0.96 19.64 36.14
C LEU A 121 0.29 19.87 34.78
N ALA A 122 -0.37 21.01 34.61
CA ALA A 122 -1.00 21.38 33.34
C ALA A 122 0.05 21.52 32.21
N ALA A 123 1.20 22.15 32.48
CA ALA A 123 2.29 22.27 31.52
C ALA A 123 2.97 20.93 31.19
N ALA A 124 3.02 19.99 32.14
CA ALA A 124 3.52 18.63 31.91
C ALA A 124 2.53 17.82 31.05
N ASP A 125 1.23 17.89 31.37
CA ASP A 125 0.17 17.21 30.61
C ASP A 125 0.10 17.71 29.15
N ALA A 126 0.17 19.02 28.94
CA ALA A 126 0.15 19.62 27.60
C ALA A 126 1.36 19.23 26.74
N ARG A 127 2.51 18.94 27.35
CA ARG A 127 3.74 18.51 26.66
C ARG A 127 3.87 16.98 26.56
N GLY A 128 2.89 16.22 27.04
CA GLY A 128 2.95 14.76 27.05
C GLY A 128 3.09 14.17 25.64
N LEU A 129 4.20 13.47 25.38
CA LEU A 129 4.50 12.82 24.08
C LEU A 129 3.47 11.76 23.67
N ARG A 130 2.66 11.28 24.61
CA ARG A 130 1.60 10.29 24.38
C ARG A 130 0.36 10.89 23.71
N ARG A 131 0.13 12.20 23.84
CA ARG A 131 -1.02 12.89 23.25
C ARG A 131 -0.80 13.00 21.74
N TRP A 132 -1.81 12.61 20.98
CA TRP A 132 -1.83 12.90 19.55
C TRP A 132 -2.00 14.41 19.36
N ARG A 133 -1.21 14.98 18.44
CA ARG A 133 -1.22 16.42 18.14
C ARG A 133 -1.45 16.58 16.64
N TYR A 134 -2.38 17.47 16.30
CA TYR A 134 -2.65 17.84 14.92
C TYR A 134 -1.49 18.62 14.27
N THR A 135 -0.63 19.23 15.08
CA THR A 135 0.61 19.91 14.66
C THR A 135 1.84 19.10 15.08
N GLY A 136 2.74 18.80 14.13
CA GLY A 136 4.01 18.13 14.42
C GLY A 136 4.29 16.96 13.48
N GLN A 137 4.96 15.93 14.01
CA GLN A 137 5.30 14.73 13.25
C GLN A 137 4.04 13.89 12.98
N ARG A 138 3.64 13.83 11.71
CA ARG A 138 2.43 13.13 11.23
C ARG A 138 2.80 12.13 10.15
N SER A 139 3.68 11.20 10.51
CA SER A 139 4.07 10.12 9.61
C SER A 139 3.22 8.87 9.84
N ALA A 140 3.07 8.06 8.80
CA ALA A 140 2.41 6.76 8.88
C ALA A 140 2.88 5.89 10.06
N PRO A 141 4.20 5.66 10.29
CA PRO A 141 4.67 4.81 11.39
C PRO A 141 4.35 5.43 12.76
N TYR A 142 4.39 6.76 12.89
CA TYR A 142 4.03 7.41 14.15
C TYR A 142 2.54 7.26 14.47
N ALA A 143 1.66 7.44 13.47
CA ALA A 143 0.23 7.21 13.60
C ALA A 143 -0.08 5.74 13.96
N ALA A 144 0.56 4.80 13.27
CA ALA A 144 0.40 3.36 13.53
C ALA A 144 0.84 2.98 14.96
N ALA A 145 1.99 3.48 15.42
CA ALA A 145 2.48 3.25 16.78
C ALA A 145 1.54 3.83 17.83
N TRP A 146 1.01 5.03 17.57
CA TRP A 146 0.05 5.67 18.47
C TRP A 146 -1.26 4.87 18.57
N LEU A 147 -1.82 4.43 17.44
CA LEU A 147 -3.03 3.59 17.39
C LEU A 147 -2.82 2.24 18.08
N ALA A 148 -1.67 1.59 17.87
CA ALA A 148 -1.33 0.32 18.52
C ALA A 148 -1.30 0.47 20.05
N ALA A 149 -0.73 1.56 20.55
CA ALA A 149 -0.72 1.87 21.99
C ALA A 149 -2.14 2.01 22.57
N ARG A 150 -3.10 2.54 21.81
CA ARG A 150 -4.51 2.64 22.23
C ARG A 150 -5.20 1.27 22.27
N LEU A 151 -4.95 0.42 21.27
CA LEU A 151 -5.51 -0.94 21.26
C LEU A 151 -5.03 -1.76 22.45
N HIS A 152 -3.75 -1.61 22.84
CA HIS A 152 -3.16 -2.20 24.03
C HIS A 152 -3.63 -1.61 25.36
N GLY A 153 -4.45 -0.55 25.35
CA GLY A 153 -4.96 0.07 26.57
C GLY A 153 -3.87 0.77 27.39
N GLN A 154 -2.83 1.29 26.74
CA GLN A 154 -1.75 2.00 27.43
C GLN A 154 -2.30 3.17 28.27
N PRO A 155 -1.91 3.30 29.55
CA PRO A 155 -2.44 4.34 30.43
C PRO A 155 -2.08 5.75 29.92
N GLY A 156 -2.96 6.70 30.17
CA GLY A 156 -2.77 8.10 29.78
C GLY A 156 -4.06 8.92 29.85
N PRO A 157 -4.05 10.15 29.34
CA PRO A 157 -5.20 11.06 29.31
C PRO A 157 -6.21 10.66 28.22
N PHE A 158 -6.61 9.39 28.21
CA PHE A 158 -7.48 8.81 27.20
C PHE A 158 -8.63 8.07 27.86
N ASP A 159 -9.82 8.17 27.27
CA ASP A 159 -10.94 7.32 27.60
C ASP A 159 -10.82 5.94 26.95
N ARG A 160 -11.66 5.01 27.42
CA ARG A 160 -11.67 3.64 26.88
C ARG A 160 -12.20 3.67 25.45
N LEU A 161 -11.47 2.99 24.57
CA LEU A 161 -11.89 2.79 23.20
C LEU A 161 -13.06 1.80 23.14
N THR A 162 -14.18 2.23 22.56
CA THR A 162 -15.36 1.38 22.30
C THR A 162 -15.04 0.27 21.28
N ASP A 163 -15.78 -0.83 21.33
CA ASP A 163 -15.56 -1.97 20.43
C ASP A 163 -15.77 -1.62 18.95
N GLY A 164 -16.74 -0.77 18.61
CA GLY A 164 -16.94 -0.31 17.22
C GLY A 164 -15.71 0.40 16.64
N TRP A 165 -15.06 1.25 17.45
CA TRP A 165 -13.81 1.91 17.05
C TRP A 165 -12.63 0.94 17.00
N ARG A 166 -12.56 -0.05 17.89
CA ARG A 166 -11.55 -1.12 17.80
C ARG A 166 -11.69 -1.88 16.48
N HIS A 167 -12.91 -2.24 16.08
CA HIS A 167 -13.17 -2.90 14.80
C HIS A 167 -12.80 -2.03 13.61
N ARG A 168 -13.15 -0.74 13.63
CA ARG A 168 -12.79 0.20 12.56
C ARG A 168 -11.27 0.34 12.39
N ILE A 169 -10.54 0.50 13.50
CA ILE A 169 -9.07 0.55 13.47
C ILE A 169 -8.51 -0.75 12.91
N THR A 170 -9.06 -1.89 13.31
CA THR A 170 -8.65 -3.21 12.83
C THR A 170 -8.82 -3.35 11.31
N ALA A 171 -9.99 -2.98 10.79
CA ALA A 171 -10.30 -3.11 9.37
C ALA A 171 -9.42 -2.22 8.50
N ILE A 172 -9.19 -0.98 8.93
CA ILE A 172 -8.29 -0.05 8.22
C ILE A 172 -6.85 -0.56 8.31
N ALA A 173 -6.37 -0.94 9.49
CA ALA A 173 -5.01 -1.46 9.66
C ALA A 173 -4.74 -2.69 8.77
N ALA A 174 -5.68 -3.63 8.68
CA ALA A 174 -5.58 -4.79 7.79
C ALA A 174 -5.51 -4.38 6.32
N THR A 175 -6.41 -3.48 5.89
CA THR A 175 -6.43 -2.97 4.50
C THR A 175 -5.12 -2.26 4.15
N THR A 176 -4.57 -1.48 5.08
CA THR A 176 -3.33 -0.73 4.90
C THR A 176 -2.13 -1.67 4.87
N ALA A 177 -2.08 -2.70 5.74
CA ALA A 177 -1.04 -3.71 5.70
C ALA A 177 -1.03 -4.48 4.38
N ASP A 178 -2.21 -4.87 3.86
CA ASP A 178 -2.34 -5.52 2.56
C ASP A 178 -1.80 -4.63 1.41
N ARG A 179 -2.01 -3.31 1.48
CA ARG A 179 -1.46 -2.37 0.48
C ARG A 179 0.06 -2.32 0.54
N VAL A 180 0.64 -2.29 1.74
CA VAL A 180 2.11 -2.35 1.94
C VAL A 180 2.68 -3.61 1.32
N ASP A 181 2.10 -4.77 1.62
CA ASP A 181 2.58 -6.05 1.12
C ASP A 181 2.46 -6.17 -0.41
N ARG A 182 1.36 -5.67 -0.98
CA ARG A 182 1.18 -5.61 -2.45
C ARG A 182 2.17 -4.68 -3.13
N ALA A 183 2.46 -3.53 -2.53
CA ALA A 183 3.43 -2.57 -3.06
C ALA A 183 4.84 -3.18 -3.08
N LEU A 184 5.28 -3.75 -1.95
CA LEU A 184 6.58 -4.42 -1.84
C LEU A 184 6.67 -5.66 -2.74
N GLY A 185 5.59 -6.46 -2.82
CA GLY A 185 5.52 -7.62 -3.71
C GLY A 185 5.61 -7.24 -5.19
N THR A 186 5.02 -6.11 -5.58
CA THR A 186 5.12 -5.58 -6.95
C THR A 186 6.52 -5.05 -7.23
N ALA A 187 7.13 -4.33 -6.29
CA ALA A 187 8.51 -3.86 -6.40
C ALA A 187 9.48 -5.04 -6.60
N ARG A 188 9.38 -6.10 -5.77
CA ARG A 188 10.22 -7.30 -5.88
C ARG A 188 10.07 -8.03 -7.21
N ARG A 189 8.84 -8.15 -7.75
CA ARG A 189 8.60 -8.76 -9.06
C ARG A 189 9.24 -7.96 -10.20
N ARG A 190 9.28 -6.63 -10.10
CA ARG A 190 9.94 -5.78 -11.10
C ARG A 190 11.47 -5.95 -11.10
N THR A 191 12.08 -6.27 -9.96
CA THR A 191 13.54 -6.48 -9.84
C THR A 191 14.01 -7.83 -10.41
N ALA A 192 13.14 -8.83 -10.50
CA ALA A 192 13.52 -10.19 -10.87
C ALA A 192 13.02 -10.58 -12.28
N VAL A 193 13.85 -10.32 -13.29
CA VAL A 193 13.90 -11.15 -14.49
C VAL A 193 15.38 -11.48 -14.75
N PRO A 194 15.88 -12.66 -14.34
CA PRO A 194 17.17 -13.11 -14.84
C PRO A 194 17.06 -13.24 -16.37
N PRO A 195 18.07 -12.79 -17.15
CA PRO A 195 18.06 -13.01 -18.58
C PRO A 195 17.92 -14.51 -18.82
N SER A 196 16.90 -14.92 -19.57
CA SER A 196 16.76 -16.31 -20.00
C SER A 196 18.02 -16.66 -20.78
N THR A 197 18.95 -17.38 -20.16
CA THR A 197 20.07 -18.02 -20.85
C THR A 197 19.45 -18.96 -21.87
N GLY A 198 19.57 -18.58 -23.13
CA GLY A 198 18.88 -19.21 -24.24
C GLY A 198 19.15 -20.70 -24.33
N ARG A 199 18.08 -21.48 -24.43
CA ARG A 199 17.97 -22.60 -25.36
C ARG A 199 16.49 -22.92 -25.57
N ALA A 200 15.87 -22.26 -26.54
CA ALA A 200 14.66 -22.82 -27.15
C ALA A 200 15.11 -24.05 -27.97
N PRO A 201 14.56 -25.26 -27.76
CA PRO A 201 14.67 -26.28 -28.78
C PRO A 201 13.86 -25.82 -29.99
N CYS A 202 14.56 -25.57 -31.09
CA CYS A 202 13.96 -25.39 -32.41
C CYS A 202 13.13 -26.63 -32.74
N ALA A 203 11.80 -26.52 -32.66
CA ALA A 203 10.89 -27.42 -33.36
C ALA A 203 10.39 -26.67 -34.59
N ALA A 204 10.91 -27.08 -35.74
CA ALA A 204 10.55 -26.57 -37.05
C ALA A 204 9.10 -26.95 -37.43
N GLY A 205 8.42 -26.02 -38.10
CA GLY A 205 7.41 -26.32 -39.11
C GLY A 205 5.96 -26.47 -38.65
N SER A 206 5.16 -25.40 -38.77
CA SER A 206 4.20 -25.24 -39.87
C SER A 206 3.19 -24.13 -39.54
N TRP A 207 3.36 -22.96 -40.15
CA TRP A 207 2.32 -21.94 -40.23
C TRP A 207 1.47 -22.27 -41.45
N ARG A 208 0.48 -23.15 -41.29
CA ARG A 208 -0.56 -23.29 -42.30
C ARG A 208 -1.72 -22.38 -41.91
N SER A 209 -1.71 -21.19 -42.51
CA SER A 209 -2.90 -20.35 -42.65
C SER A 209 -3.97 -21.17 -43.36
N THR A 210 -5.09 -21.42 -42.69
CA THR A 210 -6.36 -21.69 -43.37
C THR A 210 -7.40 -20.75 -42.78
N ALA A 211 -7.57 -19.63 -43.48
CA ALA A 211 -8.83 -18.91 -43.46
C ALA A 211 -9.89 -19.85 -44.05
N ALA A 212 -10.84 -20.28 -43.24
CA ALA A 212 -12.07 -20.90 -43.70
C ALA A 212 -13.23 -20.22 -42.96
N THR A 213 -13.73 -19.16 -43.59
CA THR A 213 -15.03 -18.57 -43.32
C THR A 213 -16.11 -19.63 -43.52
N ALA A 214 -16.86 -19.96 -42.48
CA ALA A 214 -18.16 -20.64 -42.62
C ALA A 214 -19.08 -20.26 -41.45
N ASN A 215 -19.85 -19.19 -41.67
CA ASN A 215 -21.10 -18.92 -40.99
C ASN A 215 -22.14 -19.96 -41.43
N ARG A 216 -22.76 -20.70 -40.49
CA ARG A 216 -24.11 -21.20 -40.70
C ARG A 216 -24.86 -21.37 -39.38
N ARG A 217 -26.05 -20.77 -39.36
CA ARG A 217 -27.07 -20.83 -38.33
C ARG A 217 -27.83 -22.17 -38.34
N SER A 218 -28.47 -22.44 -37.21
CA SER A 218 -29.80 -23.07 -37.02
C SER A 218 -29.99 -24.59 -37.11
N CYS A 219 -30.94 -25.02 -36.25
CA CYS A 219 -31.72 -26.28 -36.19
C CYS A 219 -30.99 -27.48 -35.55
N GLY A 220 -31.48 -28.15 -34.50
CA GLY A 220 -32.82 -28.24 -33.91
C GLY A 220 -33.28 -29.71 -33.89
N ALA A 221 -33.60 -30.22 -32.68
CA ALA A 221 -34.46 -31.39 -32.36
C ALA A 221 -33.92 -32.81 -32.68
N LYS A 222 -33.76 -33.72 -31.69
CA LYS A 222 -34.73 -34.69 -31.05
C LYS A 222 -34.20 -36.12 -31.36
N ALA A 223 -34.38 -37.22 -30.63
CA ALA A 223 -35.09 -37.67 -29.42
C ALA A 223 -34.34 -38.94 -28.91
N ALA A 224 -34.47 -39.40 -27.65
CA ALA A 224 -35.47 -40.39 -27.22
C ALA A 224 -35.42 -40.47 -25.66
N VAL A 225 -36.49 -40.16 -24.94
CA VAL A 225 -37.63 -41.03 -24.53
C VAL A 225 -37.26 -42.03 -23.42
N ALA A 226 -37.82 -41.73 -22.23
CA ALA A 226 -37.95 -42.56 -21.01
C ALA A 226 -39.07 -43.63 -21.19
N PRO A 227 -39.44 -44.51 -20.21
CA PRO A 227 -40.15 -44.07 -18.98
C PRO A 227 -40.05 -45.01 -17.74
N GLY A 228 -40.68 -44.60 -16.63
CA GLY A 228 -40.99 -45.45 -15.45
C GLY A 228 -41.12 -44.66 -14.13
N ILE A 229 -42.10 -43.77 -13.99
CA ILE A 229 -43.34 -43.90 -13.17
C ILE A 229 -43.13 -44.22 -11.66
N HIS A 230 -43.00 -43.15 -10.84
CA HIS A 230 -43.95 -42.64 -9.81
C HIS A 230 -44.41 -43.48 -8.57
N PRO A 231 -45.03 -42.84 -7.52
CA PRO A 231 -44.49 -42.78 -6.15
C PRO A 231 -45.44 -43.37 -5.07
N LYS A 232 -45.07 -43.29 -3.77
CA LYS A 232 -46.05 -43.03 -2.71
C LYS A 232 -45.49 -42.27 -1.51
N ARG A 233 -46.30 -41.29 -1.10
CA ARG A 233 -46.33 -40.58 0.18
C ARG A 233 -46.69 -41.53 1.33
N SER A 234 -46.16 -41.24 2.51
CA SER A 234 -46.87 -41.30 3.79
C SER A 234 -46.29 -40.20 4.66
#